data_AF-A0A392Q0V7-F1
#
_entry.id   AF-A0A392Q0V7-F1
#
_cell.length_a   1.000
_cell.length_b   1.000
_cell.length_c   1.000
_cell.angle_alpha   90.00
_cell.angle_beta   90.00
_cell.angle_gamma   90.00
#
_symmetry.space_group_name_H-M   'P 1'
#
loop_
_entity.id
_entity.type
_entity.pdbx_description
1 polymer ?
#
loop_
_entity_poly.entity_id
_entity_poly.type
_entity_poly.pdbx_seq_one_letter_code
_entity_poly.pdbx_strand_id
1 'polypeptide(L)'
;RRQCPGLLFYNELLHIFYRTRLCDYKNAAPHVDNLDAAVKADRKQTQHMQELVKELSALDQSLSRNDLHYRERAALSEKQAMIQEQLRNMNGFSSIGQESLEPVYFGNSRRTLGDKLQLAPPPIDGEWLPKSAVYALVDLIVVVFGRPKGLFKECGKR
;
A
#
# COMPACT_ATOMS: atom_id res chain seq x y z
N ARG A 1 -2.34 0.78 19.62
CA ARG A 1 -3.43 0.60 18.62
C ARG A 1 -2.77 0.27 17.30
N ARG A 2 -3.07 -0.88 16.68
CA ARG A 2 -2.54 -1.23 15.35
C ARG A 2 -3.17 -0.26 14.35
N GLN A 3 -2.39 0.69 13.83
CA GLN A 3 -2.88 1.66 12.86
C GLN A 3 -2.93 0.96 11.49
N CYS A 4 -4.12 0.81 10.94
CA CYS A 4 -4.29 0.33 9.57
C CYS A 4 -3.80 1.41 8.60
N PRO A 5 -2.86 1.12 7.68
CA PRO A 5 -2.32 2.10 6.75
C PRO A 5 -3.42 2.80 5.94
N GLY A 6 -4.44 2.05 5.49
CA GLY A 6 -5.57 2.61 4.75
C GLY A 6 -6.33 3.67 5.54
N LEU A 7 -6.52 3.49 6.85
CA LEU A 7 -7.20 4.47 7.71
C LEU A 7 -6.41 5.78 7.82
N LEU A 8 -5.08 5.68 7.88
CA LEU A 8 -4.21 6.86 7.86
C LEU A 8 -4.39 7.62 6.54
N PHE A 9 -4.29 6.92 5.41
CA PHE A 9 -4.51 7.55 4.10
C PHE A 9 -5.87 8.23 4.01
N TYR A 10 -6.93 7.55 4.44
CA TYR A 10 -8.29 8.09 4.40
C TYR A 10 -8.43 9.37 5.25
N ASN A 11 -7.95 9.34 6.50
CA ASN A 11 -8.04 10.48 7.40
C ASN A 11 -7.25 11.69 6.89
N GLU A 12 -6.03 11.47 6.40
CA GLU A 12 -5.20 12.54 5.85
C GLU A 12 -5.83 13.16 4.59
N LEU A 13 -6.37 12.33 3.70
CA LEU A 13 -7.11 12.80 2.51
C LEU A 13 -8.33 13.66 2.90
N LEU A 14 -9.09 13.26 3.92
CA LEU A 14 -10.20 14.07 4.43
C LEU A 14 -9.70 15.42 4.98
N HIS A 15 -8.65 15.43 5.80
CA HIS A 15 -8.08 16.67 6.32
C HIS A 15 -7.63 17.61 5.20
N ILE A 16 -6.94 17.10 4.19
CA ILE A 16 -6.50 17.87 3.03
C ILE A 16 -7.72 18.43 2.28
N PHE A 17 -8.75 17.62 2.03
CA PHE A 17 -9.96 18.04 1.33
C PHE A 17 -10.67 19.19 2.05
N TYR A 18 -10.98 19.03 3.34
CA TYR A 18 -11.71 20.04 4.10
C TYR A 18 -10.91 21.34 4.23
N ARG A 19 -9.61 21.27 4.52
CA ARG A 19 -8.77 22.46 4.65
C ARG A 19 -8.57 23.17 3.31
N THR A 20 -8.41 22.42 2.22
CA THR A 20 -8.31 22.99 0.87
C THR A 20 -9.62 23.68 0.48
N ARG A 21 -10.77 23.10 0.82
CA ARG A 21 -12.09 23.72 0.60
C ARG A 21 -12.24 25.05 1.35
N LEU A 22 -11.70 25.14 2.56
CA LEU A 22 -11.65 26.38 3.35
C LEU A 22 -10.49 27.31 2.97
N CYS A 23 -9.72 26.96 1.93
CA CYS A 23 -8.51 27.68 1.51
C CYS A 23 -7.43 27.81 2.60
N ASP A 24 -7.47 26.94 3.60
CA ASP A 24 -6.50 26.84 4.68
C ASP A 24 -5.31 25.95 4.27
N TYR A 25 -4.57 26.46 3.29
CA TYR A 25 -3.44 25.72 2.71
C TYR A 25 -2.26 25.57 3.66
N LYS A 26 -2.10 26.48 4.64
CA LYS A 26 -1.03 26.41 5.64
C LYS A 26 -1.19 25.18 6.52
N ASN A 27 -2.42 24.93 6.99
CA ASN A 27 -2.68 23.77 7.83
C ASN A 27 -2.90 22.49 7.01
N ALA A 28 -3.16 22.58 5.70
CA ALA A 28 -3.21 21.41 4.82
C ALA A 28 -1.81 20.86 4.47
N ALA A 29 -0.78 21.73 4.39
CA ALA A 29 0.59 21.33 4.05
C ALA A 29 1.15 20.16 4.88
N PRO A 30 1.11 20.16 6.23
CA PRO A 30 1.64 19.04 7.01
C PRO A 30 0.92 17.72 6.77
N HIS A 31 -0.38 17.76 6.43
CA HIS A 31 -1.14 16.56 6.07
C HIS A 31 -0.69 16.00 4.71
N VAL A 32 -0.36 16.87 3.75
CA VAL A 32 0.23 16.47 2.46
C VAL A 32 1.60 15.82 2.66
N ASP A 33 2.46 16.41 3.51
CA ASP A 33 3.79 15.87 3.80
C ASP A 33 3.71 14.50 4.49
N ASN A 34 2.79 14.33 5.43
CA ASN A 34 2.54 13.05 6.10
C ASN A 34 2.06 11.99 5.10
N LEU A 35 1.14 12.36 4.20
CA LEU A 35 0.59 11.49 3.16
C LEU A 35 1.70 11.03 2.18
N ASP A 36 2.55 11.96 1.73
CA ASP A 36 3.69 11.66 0.85
C ASP A 36 4.71 10.73 1.52
N ALA A 37 5.05 10.99 2.78
CA ALA A 37 5.93 10.13 3.56
C ALA A 37 5.33 8.72 3.73
N ALA A 38 4.03 8.62 4.01
CA ALA A 38 3.32 7.35 4.14
C ALA A 38 3.30 6.56 2.82
N VAL A 39 3.02 7.21 1.68
CA VAL A 39 3.08 6.56 0.35
C VAL A 39 4.49 6.04 0.07
N LYS A 40 5.54 6.83 0.37
CA LYS A 40 6.92 6.42 0.15
C LYS A 40 7.31 5.22 1.01
N ALA A 41 6.90 5.21 2.28
CA ALA A 41 7.16 4.08 3.18
C ALA A 41 6.45 2.81 2.68
N ASP A 42 5.17 2.90 2.34
CA ASP A 42 4.39 1.76 1.86
C ASP A 42 4.87 1.24 0.50
N ARG A 43 5.27 2.13 -0.43
CA ARG A 43 5.92 1.73 -1.70
C ARG A 43 7.18 0.90 -1.47
N LYS A 44 8.06 1.33 -0.55
CA LYS A 44 9.28 0.58 -0.20
C LYS A 44 8.95 -0.78 0.40
N GLN A 45 8.00 -0.84 1.33
CA GLN A 45 7.57 -2.10 1.95
C GLN A 45 6.98 -3.07 0.90
N THR A 46 6.16 -2.56 -0.02
CA THR A 46 5.54 -3.37 -1.08
C THR A 46 6.59 -3.89 -2.06
N GLN A 47 7.59 -3.08 -2.42
CA GLN A 47 8.71 -3.49 -3.26
C GLN A 47 9.51 -4.63 -2.61
N HIS A 48 9.86 -4.47 -1.34
CA HIS A 48 10.60 -5.49 -0.60
C HIS A 48 9.80 -6.81 -0.51
N MET A 49 8.49 -6.73 -0.28
CA MET A 49 7.62 -7.90 -0.29
C MET A 49 7.59 -8.59 -1.66
N GLN A 50 7.51 -7.83 -2.76
CA GLN A 50 7.56 -8.37 -4.11
C GLN A 50 8.89 -9.06 -4.42
N GLU A 51 10.01 -8.54 -3.92
CA GLU A 51 11.34 -9.15 -4.05
C GLU A 51 11.39 -10.51 -3.34
N LEU A 52 10.91 -10.58 -2.10
CA LEU A 52 10.88 -11.83 -1.33
C LEU A 52 9.94 -12.87 -1.96
N VAL A 53 8.81 -12.46 -2.52
CA VAL A 53 7.91 -13.36 -3.26
C VAL A 53 8.58 -13.90 -4.53
N LYS A 54 9.32 -13.05 -5.26
CA LYS A 54 10.10 -13.49 -6.42
C LYS A 54 11.19 -14.48 -6.02
N GLU A 55 11.91 -14.20 -4.93
CA GLU A 55 12.95 -15.10 -4.40
C GLU A 55 12.35 -16.46 -4.01
N LEU A 56 11.21 -16.46 -3.31
CA LEU A 56 10.50 -17.69 -2.95
C LEU A 56 10.06 -18.47 -4.20
N SER A 57 9.54 -17.80 -5.23
CA SER A 57 9.17 -18.47 -6.48
C SER A 57 10.37 -19.09 -7.22
N ALA A 58 11.55 -18.46 -7.14
CA ALA A 58 12.79 -18.97 -7.72
C ALA A 58 13.33 -20.17 -6.91
N LEU A 59 13.18 -20.14 -5.58
CA LEU A 59 13.51 -21.27 -4.71
C LEU A 59 12.59 -22.46 -4.96
N ASP A 60 11.28 -22.25 -5.10
CA ASP A 60 10.33 -23.31 -5.43
C ASP A 60 10.65 -23.98 -6.78
N GLN A 61 10.97 -23.17 -7.81
CA GLN A 61 11.44 -23.69 -9.10
C GLN A 61 12.74 -24.48 -8.95
N SER A 62 13.67 -24.01 -8.11
CA SER A 62 14.91 -24.72 -7.84
C SER A 62 14.67 -26.06 -7.14
N LEU A 63 13.82 -26.08 -6.11
CA LEU A 63 13.42 -27.29 -5.37
C LEU A 63 12.67 -28.31 -6.24
N SER A 64 11.94 -27.86 -7.26
CA SER A 64 11.25 -28.73 -8.22
C SER A 64 12.21 -29.51 -9.14
N ARG A 65 13.50 -29.15 -9.19
CA ARG A 65 14.50 -29.91 -9.96
C ARG A 65 14.86 -31.22 -9.23
N ASN A 66 14.74 -32.33 -9.96
CA ASN A 66 15.00 -33.66 -9.44
C ASN A 66 16.50 -33.97 -9.24
N ASP A 67 17.39 -33.14 -9.78
CA ASP A 67 18.84 -33.40 -9.83
C ASP A 67 19.59 -32.94 -8.57
N LEU A 68 18.91 -32.36 -7.58
CA LEU A 68 19.53 -31.78 -6.39
C LEU A 68 20.00 -32.83 -5.38
N HIS A 69 21.16 -32.59 -4.77
CA HIS A 69 21.67 -33.40 -3.68
C HIS A 69 20.84 -33.17 -2.39
N TYR A 70 20.67 -34.19 -1.55
CA TYR A 70 19.85 -34.11 -0.32
C TYR A 70 20.22 -32.91 0.58
N ARG A 71 21.53 -32.66 0.74
CA ARG A 71 22.07 -31.53 1.54
C ARG A 71 21.69 -30.16 0.98
N GLU A 72 21.64 -30.03 -0.35
CA GLU A 72 21.26 -28.79 -1.03
C GLU A 72 19.75 -28.55 -0.90
N ARG A 73 18.94 -29.61 -1.04
CA ARG A 73 17.49 -29.52 -0.78
C ARG A 73 17.20 -29.07 0.64
N ALA A 74 17.89 -29.62 1.64
CA ALA A 74 17.73 -29.21 3.03
C ALA A 74 18.05 -27.72 3.23
N ALA A 75 19.18 -27.24 2.70
CA ALA A 75 19.57 -25.83 2.79
C ALA A 75 18.59 -24.88 2.08
N LEU A 76 18.04 -25.28 0.92
CA LEU A 76 17.04 -24.50 0.19
C LEU A 76 15.70 -24.45 0.94
N SER A 77 15.28 -25.56 1.55
CA SER A 77 14.05 -25.61 2.35
C SER A 77 14.13 -24.74 3.61
N GLU A 78 15.30 -24.67 4.25
CA GLU A 78 15.54 -23.80 5.40
C GLU A 78 15.43 -22.32 5.00
N LYS A 79 16.04 -21.94 3.87
CA LYS A 79 15.91 -20.59 3.30
C LYS A 79 14.47 -20.24 2.96
N GLN A 80 13.72 -21.18 2.39
CA GLN A 80 12.29 -21.00 2.09
C GLN A 80 11.49 -20.71 3.37
N ALA A 81 11.72 -21.48 4.44
CA ALA A 81 11.07 -21.26 5.74
C ALA A 81 11.40 -19.87 6.33
N MET A 82 12.66 -19.44 6.23
CA MET A 82 13.09 -18.11 6.69
C MET A 82 12.37 -16.98 5.92
N ILE A 83 12.32 -17.06 4.58
CA ILE A 83 11.64 -16.06 3.74
C ILE A 83 10.13 -16.06 4.02
N GLN A 84 9.53 -17.24 4.20
CA GLN A 84 8.12 -17.37 4.53
C GLN A 84 7.80 -16.76 5.90
N GLU A 85 8.69 -16.91 6.87
CA GLU A 85 8.57 -16.27 8.18
C GLU A 85 8.72 -14.75 8.09
N GLN A 86 9.69 -14.24 7.32
CA GLN A 86 9.83 -12.81 7.05
C GLN A 86 8.56 -12.23 6.41
N LEU A 87 8.01 -12.91 5.40
CA LEU A 87 6.74 -12.54 4.77
C LEU A 87 5.58 -12.57 5.76
N ARG A 88 5.50 -13.57 6.64
CA ARG A 88 4.45 -13.64 7.66
C ARG A 88 4.54 -12.50 8.67
N ASN A 89 5.75 -12.15 9.10
CA ASN A 89 5.99 -11.06 10.04
C ASN A 89 5.62 -9.69 9.43
N MET A 90 5.89 -9.49 8.13
CA MET A 90 5.45 -8.29 7.41
C MET A 90 3.95 -8.30 7.07
N ASN A 91 3.38 -9.47 6.77
CA ASN A 91 1.95 -9.66 6.46
C ASN A 91 1.05 -9.60 7.70
N GLY A 92 1.61 -9.51 8.91
CA GLY A 92 0.84 -9.14 10.11
C GLY A 92 0.10 -7.79 9.98
N PHE A 93 0.40 -7.00 8.94
CA PHE A 93 -0.25 -5.74 8.55
C PHE A 93 -1.20 -5.83 7.36
N SER A 94 -1.17 -6.92 6.60
CA SER A 94 -2.02 -7.15 5.42
C SER A 94 -2.60 -8.53 5.55
N SER A 95 -3.83 -8.63 6.06
CA SER A 95 -4.58 -9.87 5.96
C SER A 95 -4.70 -10.19 4.47
N ILE A 96 -3.88 -11.14 4.01
CA ILE A 96 -4.07 -11.84 2.76
C ILE A 96 -5.37 -12.60 2.96
N GLY A 97 -6.49 -11.94 2.63
CA GLY A 97 -7.67 -12.64 2.24
C GLY A 97 -7.23 -13.55 1.10
N GLN A 98 -7.33 -14.86 1.34
CA GLN A 98 -7.48 -15.84 0.28
C GLN A 98 -8.34 -15.23 -0.83
N GLU A 99 -8.02 -15.56 -2.07
CA GLU A 99 -8.80 -15.23 -3.27
C GLU A 99 -10.30 -15.42 -3.03
N SER A 100 -10.95 -14.41 -2.45
CA SER A 100 -12.38 -14.34 -2.30
C SER A 100 -12.86 -13.62 -3.53
N LEU A 101 -13.55 -14.37 -4.37
CA LEU A 101 -14.30 -13.94 -5.53
C LEU A 101 -15.40 -12.97 -5.05
N GLU A 102 -15.04 -11.73 -4.79
CA GLU A 102 -16.00 -10.66 -4.47
C GLU A 102 -16.63 -10.10 -5.75
N PRO A 103 -17.92 -9.72 -5.72
CA PRO A 103 -18.73 -9.50 -6.91
C PRO A 103 -18.33 -8.27 -7.73
N VAL A 104 -18.72 -8.34 -8.99
CA VAL A 104 -18.37 -7.48 -10.12
C VAL A 104 -18.99 -6.08 -10.02
N TYR A 105 -18.36 -5.16 -9.30
CA TYR A 105 -18.63 -3.72 -9.43
C TYR A 105 -17.29 -2.95 -9.46
N PHE A 106 -16.99 -2.34 -10.60
CA PHE A 106 -15.72 -1.72 -11.02
C PHE A 106 -14.69 -2.66 -11.66
N GLY A 107 -14.77 -2.74 -12.99
CA GLY A 107 -13.62 -2.81 -13.91
C GLY A 107 -12.63 -3.95 -13.65
N ASN A 108 -12.77 -5.03 -14.42
CA ASN A 108 -11.84 -6.15 -14.44
C ASN A 108 -10.41 -5.70 -14.78
N SER A 109 -9.59 -5.60 -13.74
CA SER A 109 -8.16 -5.88 -13.84
C SER A 109 -7.87 -6.92 -12.77
N ARG A 110 -7.21 -8.03 -13.13
CA ARG A 110 -6.65 -9.00 -12.18
C ARG A 110 -5.97 -8.24 -11.04
N ARG A 111 -6.64 -8.10 -9.89
CA ARG A 111 -6.13 -7.27 -8.79
C ARG A 111 -4.99 -8.05 -8.16
N THR A 112 -3.79 -7.55 -8.38
CA THR A 112 -2.56 -8.20 -7.91
C THR A 112 -2.49 -8.13 -6.39
N LEU A 113 -1.85 -9.13 -5.81
CA LEU A 113 -1.50 -9.21 -4.39
C LEU A 113 -0.94 -7.85 -3.92
N GLY A 114 -1.71 -7.10 -3.11
CA GLY A 114 -1.29 -5.81 -2.56
C GLY A 114 -1.96 -4.55 -3.13
N ASP A 115 -2.97 -4.66 -4.00
CA ASP A 115 -3.67 -3.48 -4.56
C ASP A 115 -4.73 -2.84 -3.65
N LYS A 116 -4.99 -3.43 -2.48
CA LYS A 116 -6.03 -2.98 -1.53
C LYS A 116 -5.38 -2.41 -0.26
N LEU A 117 -5.74 -1.19 0.10
CA LEU A 117 -5.42 -0.57 1.39
C LEU A 117 -6.58 -0.79 2.36
N GLN A 118 -6.42 -1.70 3.32
CA GLN A 118 -7.46 -2.00 4.31
C GLN A 118 -7.63 -0.83 5.30
N LEU A 119 -8.87 -0.42 5.52
CA LEU A 119 -9.22 0.66 6.45
C LEU A 119 -9.37 0.16 7.88
N ALA A 120 -10.00 -1.00 8.07
CA ALA A 120 -10.23 -1.58 9.39
C ALA A 120 -10.03 -3.10 9.36
N PRO A 121 -9.56 -3.71 10.47
CA PRO A 121 -9.60 -5.16 10.60
C PRO A 121 -11.07 -5.63 10.71
N PRO A 122 -11.37 -6.89 10.35
CA PRO A 122 -12.66 -7.50 10.67
C PRO A 122 -12.98 -7.32 12.16
N PRO A 123 -14.23 -6.98 12.56
CA PRO A 123 -15.50 -7.18 11.84
C PRO A 123 -16.10 -5.94 11.12
N ILE A 124 -15.35 -4.83 10.97
CA ILE A 124 -15.87 -3.59 10.34
C ILE A 124 -15.76 -3.69 8.79
N ASP A 125 -16.47 -4.65 8.21
CA ASP A 125 -16.78 -4.82 6.78
C ASP A 125 -15.63 -4.81 5.75
N GLY A 126 -14.37 -4.93 6.18
CA GLY A 126 -13.25 -5.08 5.25
C GLY A 126 -13.14 -3.95 4.23
N GLU A 127 -13.66 -2.75 4.56
CA GLU A 127 -13.60 -1.59 3.68
C GLU A 127 -12.14 -1.32 3.28
N TRP A 128 -11.95 -1.11 1.98
CA TRP A 128 -10.62 -0.97 1.40
C TRP A 128 -10.61 0.12 0.33
N LEU A 129 -9.45 0.77 0.20
CA LEU A 129 -9.21 1.75 -0.86
C LEU A 129 -8.32 1.14 -1.96
N PRO A 130 -8.58 1.46 -3.24
CA PRO A 130 -7.68 1.08 -4.33
C PRO A 130 -6.36 1.84 -4.19
N LYS A 131 -5.28 1.08 -3.92
CA LYS A 131 -3.95 1.63 -3.61
C LYS A 131 -3.39 2.49 -4.72
N SER A 132 -3.53 2.05 -5.97
CA SER A 132 -3.08 2.78 -7.16
C SER A 132 -3.76 4.14 -7.30
N ALA A 133 -5.07 4.21 -7.05
CA ALA A 133 -5.82 5.46 -7.10
C ALA A 133 -5.41 6.41 -5.97
N VAL A 134 -5.22 5.88 -4.75
CA VAL A 134 -4.69 6.68 -3.62
C VAL A 134 -3.33 7.26 -3.97
N TYR A 135 -2.42 6.46 -4.53
CA TYR A 135 -1.08 6.91 -4.91
C TYR A 135 -1.11 8.00 -5.97
N ALA A 136 -1.90 7.83 -7.02
CA ALA A 136 -2.05 8.86 -8.06
C ALA A 136 -2.63 10.16 -7.47
N LEU A 137 -3.59 10.06 -6.55
CA LEU A 137 -4.18 11.21 -5.88
C LEU A 137 -3.15 11.93 -4.99
N VAL A 138 -2.34 11.20 -4.23
CA VAL A 138 -1.25 11.77 -3.42
C VAL A 138 -0.27 12.52 -4.31
N ASP A 139 0.21 11.88 -5.38
CA ASP A 139 1.17 12.48 -6.31
C ASP A 139 0.60 13.77 -6.92
N LEU A 140 -0.69 13.78 -7.28
CA LEU A 140 -1.37 14.98 -7.76
C LEU A 140 -1.43 16.09 -6.69
N ILE A 141 -1.83 15.75 -5.46
CA ILE A 141 -1.92 16.71 -4.36
C ILE A 141 -0.56 17.34 -4.06
N VAL A 142 0.50 16.53 -4.00
CA VAL A 142 1.87 17.01 -3.78
C VAL A 142 2.28 17.99 -4.88
N VAL A 143 2.01 17.68 -6.15
CA VAL A 143 2.29 18.58 -7.27
C VAL A 143 1.49 19.88 -7.17
N VAL A 144 0.21 19.81 -6.80
CA VAL A 144 -0.65 21.01 -6.64
C VAL A 144 -0.15 21.90 -5.51
N PHE A 145 0.31 21.33 -4.40
CA PHE A 145 0.84 22.07 -3.26
C PHE A 145 2.26 22.59 -3.47
N GLY A 146 3.08 21.90 -4.26
CA GLY A 146 4.44 22.33 -4.62
C GLY A 146 4.49 23.46 -5.66
N ARG A 147 3.40 23.74 -6.37
CA ARG A 147 3.34 24.87 -7.29
C ARG A 147 3.35 26.19 -6.51
N PRO A 148 4.20 27.16 -6.90
CA PRO A 148 4.15 28.50 -6.32
C PRO A 148 2.77 29.08 -6.61
N LYS A 149 1.99 29.27 -5.55
CA LYS A 149 0.69 29.93 -5.66
C LYS A 149 1.01 31.38 -5.97
N GLY A 150 0.78 31.79 -7.21
CA GLY A 150 0.67 33.20 -7.55
C GLY A 150 -0.32 33.87 -6.59
N LEU A 151 -0.29 35.21 -6.49
CA LEU A 151 -1.19 36.00 -5.64
C LEU A 151 -2.67 35.79 -6.03
N PHE A 152 -3.26 34.65 -5.70
CA PHE A 152 -4.68 34.38 -5.81
C PHE A 152 -5.36 35.03 -4.61
N LYS A 153 -5.52 36.35 -4.72
CA LYS A 153 -6.11 37.24 -3.73
C LYS A 153 -7.63 37.07 -3.56
N GLU A 154 -8.26 36.24 -4.37
CA GLU A 154 -9.71 35.98 -4.29
C GLU A 154 -10.00 34.47 -4.36
N CYS A 155 -10.09 33.84 -3.19
CA CYS A 155 -10.68 32.50 -3.05
C CYS A 155 -12.18 32.53 -2.65
N GLY A 156 -12.78 33.72 -2.51
CA GLY A 156 -14.14 33.91 -2.00
C GLY A 156 -15.26 33.89 -3.02
N LYS A 157 -14.97 33.71 -4.32
CA LYS A 157 -15.98 33.59 -5.38
C LYS A 157 -15.97 32.17 -5.93
N ARG A 158 -16.78 31.31 -5.32
CA ARG A 158 -17.28 30.07 -5.91
C ARG A 158 -18.73 29.90 -5.49
#